data_AF-A0A498NLI4-F1
#
_entry.id   AF-A0A498NLI4-F1
#
_cell.length_a   1.000
_cell.length_b   1.000
_cell.length_c   1.000
_cell.angle_alpha   90.00
_cell.angle_beta   90.00
_cell.angle_gamma   90.00
#
_symmetry.space_group_name_H-M   'P 1'
#
loop_
_entity.id
_entity.type
_entity.pdbx_description
1 polymer ?
#
loop_
_entity_poly.entity_id
_entity_poly.type
_entity_poly.pdbx_seq_one_letter_code
_entity_poly.pdbx_strand_id
1 'polypeptide(L)'
;MGLPRSLSNIALYGKTNKLRLPFGSVREEFIVARAREHLMYSGSRDAKVSGVGIVVRTGRKWRAAEAVQQAETRLKHKAILGSVTQGRAGLGSLTATRYDLASGRERQRLVQEEVRASVEEERTSRAVAMRQQGAWMNPSNLYTWGRVETPACPLCSKPGTLEHILSSCSKALGEGRYWWRHDQVLKSIAEAISKGIKDSRYRQATAKAIHFVKEGQRPEKTSKSCSAGLLSTARDWVMSVDLERQLKIPQHIIQSTLRPDIILVSEATRQLILLELTVPWEERI
;
A
#
# COMPACT_ATOMS: atom_id res chain seq x y z
N MET A 1 16.42 14.56 -27.48
CA MET A 1 16.37 13.28 -26.74
C MET A 1 15.08 12.56 -27.08
N GLY A 2 15.14 11.47 -27.84
CA GLY A 2 13.98 10.76 -28.36
C GLY A 2 13.31 9.90 -27.30
N LEU A 3 12.43 10.49 -26.50
CA LEU A 3 11.57 9.72 -25.60
C LEU A 3 10.44 9.07 -26.42
N PRO A 4 10.07 7.80 -26.15
CA PRO A 4 8.95 7.15 -26.83
C PRO A 4 7.67 7.96 -26.65
N ARG A 5 6.83 8.05 -27.70
CA ARG A 5 5.51 8.74 -27.62
C ARG A 5 4.58 8.14 -26.56
N SER A 6 4.85 6.91 -26.10
CA SER A 6 4.13 6.20 -25.05
C SER A 6 4.62 6.50 -23.63
N LEU A 7 5.71 7.28 -23.46
CA LEU A 7 6.25 7.59 -22.14
C LEU A 7 5.31 8.55 -21.41
N SER A 8 4.70 8.05 -20.33
CA SER A 8 3.85 8.87 -19.47
C SER A 8 4.66 9.77 -18.55
N ASN A 9 4.12 10.94 -18.23
CA ASN A 9 4.65 11.85 -17.21
C ASN A 9 4.78 11.17 -15.82
N ILE A 10 4.02 10.11 -15.55
CA ILE A 10 4.14 9.28 -14.35
C ILE A 10 5.57 8.78 -14.16
N ALA A 11 6.24 8.35 -15.24
CA ALA A 11 7.60 7.84 -15.21
C ALA A 11 8.62 8.91 -14.74
N LEU A 12 8.31 10.19 -15.01
CA LEU A 12 9.20 11.31 -14.74
C LEU A 12 9.05 11.90 -13.33
N TYR A 13 7.83 11.88 -12.79
CA TYR A 13 7.50 12.57 -11.53
C TYR A 13 7.29 11.65 -10.31
N GLY A 14 7.25 10.32 -10.49
CA GLY A 14 7.14 9.39 -9.36
C GLY A 14 8.38 9.38 -8.48
N LYS A 15 8.18 9.24 -7.15
CA LYS A 15 9.28 9.33 -6.17
C LYS A 15 10.24 8.14 -6.20
N THR A 16 9.77 6.99 -6.67
CA THR A 16 10.49 5.71 -6.72
C THR A 16 10.98 5.33 -8.12
N ASN A 17 10.83 6.22 -9.10
CA ASN A 17 11.17 5.92 -10.49
C ASN A 17 12.67 6.14 -10.76
N LYS A 18 13.23 5.32 -11.68
CA LYS A 18 14.62 5.48 -12.12
C LYS A 18 14.88 6.79 -12.86
N LEU A 19 13.90 7.27 -13.62
CA LEU A 19 13.98 8.50 -14.43
C LEU A 19 13.30 9.67 -13.71
N ARG A 20 13.70 9.96 -12.47
CA ARG A 20 13.10 11.03 -11.67
C ARG A 20 13.67 12.40 -12.05
N LEU A 21 12.80 13.36 -12.35
CA LEU A 21 13.19 14.76 -12.51
C LEU A 21 13.50 15.41 -11.15
N PRO A 22 14.42 16.39 -11.09
CA PRO A 22 14.81 17.05 -9.84
C PRO A 22 13.74 18.02 -9.30
N PHE A 23 12.59 18.15 -9.97
CA PHE A 23 11.48 19.01 -9.59
C PHE A 23 10.15 18.24 -9.58
N GLY A 24 9.20 18.71 -8.77
CA GLY A 24 7.85 18.15 -8.67
C GLY A 24 7.02 18.42 -9.92
N SER A 25 5.92 17.68 -10.08
CA SER A 25 4.96 17.96 -11.14
C SER A 25 4.24 19.29 -10.88
N VAL A 26 4.06 20.12 -11.91
CA VAL A 26 3.29 21.40 -11.79
C VAL A 26 1.89 21.17 -11.20
N ARG A 27 1.24 20.04 -11.55
CA ARG A 27 -0.05 19.67 -10.97
C ARG A 27 0.03 19.40 -9.47
N GLU A 28 1.08 18.71 -9.03
CA GLU A 28 1.32 18.40 -7.62
C GLU A 28 1.58 19.68 -6.82
N GLU A 29 2.46 20.55 -7.31
CA GLU A 29 2.74 21.84 -6.67
C GLU A 29 1.51 22.74 -6.64
N PHE A 30 0.71 22.77 -7.70
CA PHE A 30 -0.57 23.48 -7.72
C PHE A 30 -1.54 22.96 -6.64
N ILE A 31 -1.71 21.64 -6.55
CA ILE A 31 -2.61 21.01 -5.55
C ILE A 31 -2.15 21.33 -4.13
N VAL A 32 -0.86 21.16 -3.83
CA VAL A 32 -0.30 21.42 -2.50
C VAL A 32 -0.38 22.91 -2.16
N ALA A 33 -0.09 23.80 -3.10
CA ALA A 33 -0.18 25.24 -2.90
C ALA A 33 -1.62 25.69 -2.57
N ARG A 34 -2.62 25.17 -3.30
CA ARG A 34 -4.05 25.49 -3.05
C ARG A 34 -4.56 24.89 -1.74
N ALA A 35 -4.12 23.69 -1.38
CA ALA A 35 -4.43 23.10 -0.07
C ALA A 35 -3.81 23.93 1.08
N ARG A 36 -2.56 24.39 0.92
CA ARG A 36 -1.89 25.28 1.88
C ARG A 36 -2.62 26.61 2.03
N GLU A 37 -3.03 27.23 0.92
CA GLU A 37 -3.83 28.46 0.92
C GLU A 37 -5.15 28.28 1.68
N HIS A 38 -5.84 27.16 1.46
CA HIS A 38 -7.08 26.85 2.18
C HIS A 38 -6.86 26.71 3.69
N LEU A 39 -5.80 25.99 4.09
CA LEU A 39 -5.41 25.83 5.49
C LEU A 39 -4.98 27.14 6.16
N MET A 40 -4.41 28.08 5.40
CA MET A 40 -4.05 29.41 5.91
C MET A 40 -5.29 30.24 6.26
N TYR A 41 -6.34 30.20 5.43
CA TYR A 41 -7.57 30.91 5.71
C TYR A 41 -8.34 30.28 6.87
N SER A 42 -8.56 28.96 6.82
CA SER A 42 -9.34 28.25 7.86
C SER A 42 -8.63 28.19 9.21
N GLY A 43 -7.29 28.11 9.21
CA GLY A 43 -6.47 28.12 10.42
C GLY A 43 -5.93 29.50 10.81
N SER A 44 -6.46 30.59 10.25
CA SER A 44 -6.03 31.95 10.59
C SER A 44 -6.34 32.27 12.05
N ARG A 45 -5.43 32.99 12.73
CA ARG A 45 -5.68 33.51 14.08
C ARG A 45 -6.70 34.64 14.10
N ASP A 46 -6.90 35.30 12.96
CA ASP A 46 -7.91 36.34 12.81
C ASP A 46 -9.29 35.68 12.64
N ALA A 47 -10.19 35.95 13.59
CA ALA A 47 -11.56 35.45 13.59
C ALA A 47 -12.36 35.91 12.37
N LYS A 48 -12.06 37.10 11.81
CA LYS A 48 -12.70 37.57 10.58
C LYS A 48 -12.26 36.74 9.39
N VAL A 49 -10.97 36.43 9.28
CA VAL A 49 -10.44 35.64 8.15
C VAL A 49 -10.90 34.19 8.21
N SER A 50 -10.88 33.58 9.40
CA SER A 50 -11.33 32.18 9.59
C SER A 50 -12.85 32.04 9.51
N GLY A 51 -13.62 33.04 9.97
CA GLY A 51 -15.09 33.01 10.01
C GLY A 51 -15.79 33.33 8.68
N VAL A 52 -15.12 34.02 7.75
CA VAL A 52 -15.72 34.44 6.46
C VAL A 52 -15.93 33.26 5.49
N GLY A 53 -15.31 32.11 5.73
CA GLY A 53 -15.49 30.93 4.86
C GLY A 53 -14.90 31.13 3.47
N ILE A 54 -13.72 31.76 3.38
CA ILE A 54 -13.05 32.07 2.10
C ILE A 54 -12.84 30.78 1.29
N VAL A 55 -13.49 30.71 0.12
CA VAL A 55 -13.36 29.59 -0.81
C VAL A 55 -12.14 29.83 -1.71
N VAL A 56 -11.15 28.95 -1.58
CA VAL A 56 -9.97 28.96 -2.47
C VAL A 56 -10.40 28.61 -3.88
N ARG A 57 -10.08 29.50 -4.83
CA ARG A 57 -10.41 29.32 -6.23
C ARG A 57 -9.58 28.19 -6.85
N THR A 58 -10.24 27.08 -7.14
CA THR A 58 -9.69 25.94 -7.87
C THR A 58 -10.47 25.70 -9.17
N GLY A 59 -9.96 24.84 -10.05
CA GLY A 59 -10.66 24.50 -11.30
C GLY A 59 -11.90 23.60 -11.06
N ARG A 60 -12.63 23.30 -12.14
CA ARG A 60 -13.85 22.47 -12.09
C ARG A 60 -13.64 21.03 -11.62
N LYS A 61 -12.44 20.47 -11.84
CA LYS A 61 -12.15 19.04 -11.62
C LYS A 61 -11.66 18.71 -10.22
N TRP A 62 -11.33 19.71 -9.40
CA TRP A 62 -10.68 19.47 -8.11
C TRP A 62 -10.90 20.65 -7.17
N ARG A 63 -11.19 20.38 -5.90
CA ARG A 63 -11.45 21.37 -4.85
C ARG A 63 -10.51 21.19 -3.67
N ALA A 64 -9.90 22.30 -3.23
CA ALA A 64 -8.93 22.29 -2.14
C ALA A 64 -9.57 21.91 -0.80
N ALA A 65 -10.78 22.41 -0.52
CA ALA A 65 -11.49 22.11 0.72
C ALA A 65 -11.78 20.60 0.87
N GLU A 66 -12.29 19.97 -0.20
CA GLU A 66 -12.60 18.54 -0.23
C GLU A 66 -11.33 17.69 -0.05
N ALA A 67 -10.24 18.04 -0.75
CA ALA A 67 -8.96 17.34 -0.62
C ALA A 67 -8.36 17.46 0.80
N VAL A 68 -8.49 18.63 1.44
CA VAL A 68 -8.06 18.85 2.82
C VAL A 68 -8.92 18.02 3.78
N GLN A 69 -10.24 18.03 3.65
CA GLN A 69 -11.14 17.21 4.48
C GLN A 69 -10.85 15.71 4.34
N GLN A 70 -10.60 15.24 3.11
CA GLN A 70 -10.22 13.85 2.86
C GLN A 70 -8.87 13.52 3.52
N ALA A 71 -7.88 14.40 3.41
CA ALA A 71 -6.57 14.23 4.05
C ALA A 71 -6.68 14.19 5.59
N GLU A 72 -7.48 15.07 6.19
CA GLU A 72 -7.74 15.04 7.64
C GLU A 72 -8.42 13.73 8.08
N THR A 73 -9.41 13.26 7.32
CA THR A 73 -10.10 12.00 7.60
C THR A 73 -9.14 10.81 7.51
N ARG A 74 -8.28 10.80 6.48
CA ARG A 74 -7.22 9.79 6.33
C ARG A 74 -6.23 9.82 7.50
N LEU A 75 -5.82 10.99 7.96
CA LEU A 75 -4.90 11.14 9.10
C LEU A 75 -5.54 10.66 10.40
N LYS A 76 -6.82 10.95 10.64
CA LYS A 76 -7.59 10.40 11.77
C LYS A 76 -7.67 8.87 11.68
N HIS A 77 -7.95 8.33 10.50
CA HIS A 77 -7.97 6.88 10.28
C HIS A 77 -6.60 6.24 10.51
N LYS A 78 -5.51 6.85 10.02
CA LYS A 78 -4.13 6.40 10.29
C LYS A 78 -3.78 6.43 11.78
N ALA A 79 -4.29 7.42 12.53
CA ALA A 79 -4.09 7.47 13.98
C ALA A 79 -4.76 6.27 14.69
N ILE A 80 -5.93 5.82 14.21
CA ILE A 80 -6.64 4.64 14.74
C ILE A 80 -5.89 3.35 14.38
N LEU A 81 -5.49 3.19 13.12
CA LEU A 81 -4.76 2.00 12.65
C LEU A 81 -3.35 1.88 13.24
N GLY A 82 -2.75 3.00 13.64
CA GLY A 82 -1.37 3.06 14.10
C GLY A 82 -0.36 2.85 12.97
N SER A 83 0.81 2.32 13.31
CA SER A 83 1.93 2.16 12.38
C SER A 83 1.71 1.01 11.40
N VAL A 84 1.36 1.34 10.15
CA VAL A 84 1.31 0.37 9.04
C VAL A 84 2.72 0.07 8.54
N THR A 85 3.04 -1.21 8.29
CA THR A 85 4.32 -1.65 7.72
C THR A 85 4.64 -0.97 6.40
N GLN A 86 5.85 -0.46 6.23
CA GLN A 86 6.38 -0.03 4.93
C GLN A 86 7.64 -0.82 4.58
N GLY A 87 7.66 -1.39 3.37
CA GLY A 87 8.79 -2.14 2.85
C GLY A 87 9.16 -3.36 3.72
N ARG A 88 10.46 -3.64 3.86
CA ARG A 88 10.99 -4.76 4.64
C ARG A 88 11.24 -4.43 6.11
N ALA A 89 10.75 -3.29 6.60
CA ALA A 89 11.05 -2.80 7.94
C ALA A 89 10.45 -3.68 9.06
N GLY A 90 9.53 -4.58 8.73
CA GLY A 90 8.78 -5.36 9.72
C GLY A 90 7.74 -4.50 10.44
N LEU A 91 6.81 -5.16 11.12
CA LEU A 91 5.66 -4.49 11.74
C LEU A 91 6.04 -3.77 13.03
N GLY A 92 5.48 -2.59 13.30
CA GLY A 92 5.86 -1.77 14.46
C GLY A 92 7.18 -1.00 14.32
N SER A 93 7.89 -1.09 13.17
CA SER A 93 9.15 -0.37 12.95
C SER A 93 9.01 1.11 12.64
N LEU A 94 7.80 1.57 12.37
CA LEU A 94 7.53 2.95 11.99
C LEU A 94 6.88 3.67 13.14
N THR A 95 7.26 4.94 13.34
CA THR A 95 6.59 5.80 14.31
C THR A 95 5.21 6.17 13.77
N ALA A 96 4.16 5.89 14.54
CA ALA A 96 2.80 6.27 14.16
C ALA A 96 2.71 7.79 14.00
N THR A 97 2.08 8.24 12.91
CA THR A 97 1.78 9.65 12.70
C THR A 97 0.75 10.10 13.74
N ARG A 98 1.19 10.92 14.69
CA ARG A 98 0.35 11.42 15.80
C ARG A 98 -0.41 12.70 15.41
N TYR A 99 -1.33 12.57 14.48
CA TYR A 99 -2.18 13.69 14.04
C TYR A 99 -3.08 14.21 15.17
N ASP A 100 -3.51 13.32 16.06
CA ASP A 100 -4.29 13.57 17.27
C ASP A 100 -3.61 14.53 18.25
N LEU A 101 -2.28 14.46 18.37
CA LEU A 101 -1.49 15.34 19.24
C LEU A 101 -1.00 16.61 18.53
N ALA A 102 -1.17 16.71 17.21
CA ALA A 102 -0.66 17.81 16.42
C ALA A 102 -1.59 19.04 16.48
N SER A 103 -1.00 20.22 16.70
CA SER A 103 -1.71 21.49 16.75
C SER A 103 -1.08 22.56 15.85
N GLY A 104 -1.87 23.55 15.46
CA GLY A 104 -1.41 24.72 14.69
C GLY A 104 -0.66 24.35 13.41
N ARG A 105 0.58 24.86 13.27
CA ARG A 105 1.41 24.67 12.07
C ARG A 105 1.79 23.21 11.83
N GLU A 106 1.99 22.44 12.89
CA GLU A 106 2.35 21.02 12.75
C GLU A 106 1.21 20.24 12.13
N ARG A 107 -0.02 20.49 12.58
CA ARG A 107 -1.23 19.90 12.00
C ARG A 107 -1.38 20.29 10.53
N GLN A 108 -1.17 21.55 10.19
CA GLN A 108 -1.22 22.03 8.79
C GLN A 108 -0.14 21.37 7.92
N ARG A 109 1.06 21.13 8.46
CA ARG A 109 2.14 20.42 7.76
C ARG A 109 1.73 18.97 7.45
N LEU A 110 1.23 18.24 8.45
CA LEU A 110 0.78 16.86 8.28
C LEU A 110 -0.32 16.75 7.21
N VAL A 111 -1.29 17.67 7.21
CA VAL A 111 -2.34 17.70 6.18
C VAL A 111 -1.75 17.97 4.79
N GLN A 112 -0.82 18.91 4.65
CA GLN A 112 -0.16 19.19 3.36
C GLN A 112 0.64 17.99 2.85
N GLU A 113 1.36 17.31 3.73
CA GLU A 113 2.11 16.08 3.41
C GLU A 113 1.17 14.95 2.99
N GLU A 114 0.02 14.80 3.65
CA GLU A 114 -1.00 13.80 3.29
C GLU A 114 -1.69 14.12 1.96
N VAL A 115 -1.95 15.40 1.67
CA VAL A 115 -2.45 15.83 0.35
C VAL A 115 -1.42 15.48 -0.73
N ARG A 116 -0.12 15.74 -0.49
CA ARG A 116 0.96 15.37 -1.41
C ARG A 116 1.06 13.84 -1.56
N ALA A 117 0.88 13.08 -0.47
CA ALA A 117 0.87 11.63 -0.50
C ALA A 117 -0.30 11.08 -1.33
N SER A 118 -1.49 11.68 -1.22
CA SER A 118 -2.66 11.32 -2.05
C SER A 118 -2.40 11.51 -3.55
N VAL A 119 -1.68 12.57 -3.94
CA VAL A 119 -1.30 12.81 -5.34
C VAL A 119 -0.30 11.76 -5.84
N GLU A 120 0.67 11.38 -5.00
CA GLU A 120 1.61 10.29 -5.33
C GLU A 120 0.88 8.95 -5.42
N GLU A 121 -0.08 8.68 -4.54
CA GLU A 121 -0.89 7.46 -4.56
C GLU A 121 -1.75 7.36 -5.82
N GLU A 122 -2.43 8.44 -6.24
CA GLU A 122 -3.15 8.50 -7.53
C GLU A 122 -2.21 8.18 -8.70
N ARG A 123 -0.99 8.72 -8.64
CA ARG A 123 0.07 8.49 -9.64
C ARG A 123 0.53 7.03 -9.63
N THR A 124 0.77 6.43 -8.46
CA THR A 124 1.13 5.02 -8.32
C THR A 124 0.01 4.11 -8.80
N SER A 125 -1.24 4.37 -8.42
CA SER A 125 -2.42 3.65 -8.91
C SER A 125 -2.49 3.69 -10.43
N ARG A 126 -2.31 4.86 -11.03
CA ARG A 126 -2.28 5.02 -12.48
C ARG A 126 -1.06 4.35 -13.13
N ALA A 127 0.10 4.31 -12.46
CA ALA A 127 1.28 3.58 -12.93
C ALA A 127 1.03 2.07 -12.94
N VAL A 128 0.39 1.54 -11.89
CA VAL A 128 -0.03 0.14 -11.82
C VAL A 128 -1.08 -0.16 -12.89
N ALA A 129 -2.03 0.75 -13.13
CA ALA A 129 -2.94 0.64 -14.28
C ALA A 129 -2.21 0.73 -15.62
N MET A 130 -1.06 1.42 -15.72
CA MET A 130 -0.20 1.36 -16.91
C MET A 130 0.57 0.05 -17.04
N ARG A 131 0.66 -0.81 -16.01
CA ARG A 131 1.09 -2.21 -16.19
C ARG A 131 0.12 -2.99 -17.07
N GLN A 132 -1.12 -2.52 -17.18
CA GLN A 132 -2.08 -2.94 -18.20
C GLN A 132 -1.62 -2.52 -19.62
N GLN A 133 -0.52 -1.78 -19.81
CA GLN A 133 0.19 -1.73 -21.10
C GLN A 133 0.84 -3.09 -21.45
N GLY A 134 1.17 -3.91 -20.45
CA GLY A 134 1.42 -5.35 -20.63
C GLY A 134 0.18 -6.12 -21.09
N ALA A 135 -1.04 -5.59 -20.88
CA ALA A 135 -2.26 -6.10 -21.51
C ALA A 135 -2.25 -5.88 -23.02
N TRP A 136 -1.40 -5.00 -23.53
CA TRP A 136 -1.31 -4.74 -24.96
C TRP A 136 -0.50 -5.83 -25.69
N MET A 137 0.20 -6.68 -24.93
CA MET A 137 0.88 -7.88 -25.41
C MET A 137 -0.03 -9.11 -25.49
N ASN A 138 -1.35 -8.95 -25.34
CA ASN A 138 -2.27 -10.08 -25.56
C ASN A 138 -2.38 -10.38 -27.07
N PRO A 139 -2.54 -11.64 -27.47
CA PRO A 139 -2.67 -12.04 -28.87
C PRO A 139 -3.66 -11.21 -29.68
N SER A 140 -4.81 -10.83 -29.11
CA SER A 140 -5.81 -10.02 -29.81
C SER A 140 -5.30 -8.62 -30.16
N ASN A 141 -4.60 -7.95 -29.23
CA ASN A 141 -4.01 -6.62 -29.48
C ASN A 141 -2.82 -6.69 -30.44
N LEU A 142 -1.98 -7.72 -30.31
CA LEU A 142 -0.85 -7.93 -31.23
C LEU A 142 -1.33 -8.18 -32.67
N TYR A 143 -2.46 -8.88 -32.85
CA TYR A 143 -3.08 -9.08 -34.16
C TYR A 143 -3.59 -7.76 -34.75
N THR A 144 -4.30 -6.93 -33.96
CA THR A 144 -4.75 -5.60 -34.39
C THR A 144 -3.59 -4.70 -34.86
N TRP A 145 -2.39 -4.89 -34.30
CA TRP A 145 -1.20 -4.13 -34.69
C TRP A 145 -0.35 -4.79 -35.78
N GLY A 146 -0.80 -5.91 -36.36
CA GLY A 146 -0.06 -6.64 -37.39
C GLY A 146 1.26 -7.25 -36.89
N ARG A 147 1.38 -7.53 -35.59
CA ARG A 147 2.57 -8.15 -34.98
C ARG A 147 2.51 -9.67 -34.94
N VAL A 148 1.30 -10.24 -35.00
CA VAL A 148 1.05 -11.68 -35.07
C VAL A 148 -0.06 -11.94 -36.09
N GLU A 149 -0.04 -13.12 -36.71
CA GLU A 149 -1.01 -13.52 -37.74
C GLU A 149 -2.35 -13.98 -37.16
N THR A 150 -2.40 -14.30 -35.86
CA THR A 150 -3.63 -14.80 -35.22
C THR A 150 -3.89 -14.11 -33.88
N PRO A 151 -5.16 -13.75 -33.58
CA PRO A 151 -5.54 -13.18 -32.29
C PRO A 151 -5.76 -14.25 -31.21
N ALA A 152 -5.35 -15.50 -31.45
CA ALA A 152 -5.78 -16.67 -30.70
C ALA A 152 -4.99 -16.86 -29.39
N CYS A 153 -5.68 -17.36 -28.36
CA CYS A 153 -5.08 -17.82 -27.13
C CYS A 153 -4.21 -19.04 -27.41
N PRO A 154 -2.94 -19.08 -26.93
CA PRO A 154 -2.04 -20.21 -27.19
C PRO A 154 -2.48 -21.52 -26.50
N LEU A 155 -3.43 -21.46 -25.57
CA LEU A 155 -3.90 -22.63 -24.83
C LEU A 155 -5.13 -23.27 -25.48
N CYS A 156 -6.16 -22.46 -25.75
CA CYS A 156 -7.48 -22.97 -26.18
C CYS A 156 -7.96 -22.42 -27.53
N SER A 157 -7.13 -21.64 -28.22
CA SER A 157 -7.40 -21.10 -29.57
C SER A 157 -8.59 -20.14 -29.70
N LYS A 158 -9.31 -19.83 -28.61
CA LYS A 158 -10.31 -18.73 -28.55
C LYS A 158 -9.60 -17.36 -28.63
N PRO A 159 -10.31 -16.25 -28.92
CA PRO A 159 -9.71 -14.92 -28.90
C PRO A 159 -8.92 -14.66 -27.61
N GLY A 160 -7.61 -14.47 -27.76
CA GLY A 160 -6.65 -14.27 -26.68
C GLY A 160 -6.67 -12.84 -26.15
N THR A 161 -7.84 -12.37 -25.72
CA THR A 161 -7.91 -11.13 -24.95
C THR A 161 -7.21 -11.34 -23.62
N LEU A 162 -6.79 -10.25 -22.98
CA LEU A 162 -6.24 -10.37 -21.63
C LEU A 162 -7.24 -11.09 -20.71
N GLU A 163 -8.54 -10.76 -20.80
CA GLU A 163 -9.59 -11.26 -19.91
C GLU A 163 -9.73 -12.77 -20.04
N HIS A 164 -9.74 -13.21 -21.29
CA HIS A 164 -9.69 -14.61 -21.62
C HIS A 164 -8.48 -15.29 -21.00
N ILE A 165 -7.27 -14.75 -21.18
CA ILE A 165 -6.04 -15.39 -20.70
C ILE A 165 -5.99 -15.46 -19.17
N LEU A 166 -6.38 -14.40 -18.47
CA LEU A 166 -6.17 -14.29 -17.03
C LEU A 166 -7.28 -14.91 -16.17
N SER A 167 -8.52 -15.01 -16.65
CA SER A 167 -9.64 -15.51 -15.84
C SER A 167 -10.61 -16.45 -16.56
N SER A 168 -10.72 -16.40 -17.89
CA SER A 168 -11.81 -17.06 -18.61
C SER A 168 -11.38 -18.16 -19.59
N CYS A 169 -10.12 -18.59 -19.55
CA CYS A 169 -9.62 -19.65 -20.41
C CYS A 169 -10.00 -21.02 -19.83
N SER A 170 -10.91 -21.72 -20.51
CA SER A 170 -11.42 -23.02 -20.06
C SER A 170 -10.34 -24.07 -19.91
N LYS A 171 -9.31 -24.06 -20.77
CA LYS A 171 -8.17 -24.97 -20.66
C LYS A 171 -7.26 -24.61 -19.49
N ALA A 172 -7.01 -23.31 -19.26
CA ALA A 172 -6.24 -22.85 -18.09
C ALA A 172 -6.96 -23.16 -16.78
N LEU A 173 -8.29 -23.05 -16.75
CA LEU A 173 -9.13 -23.44 -15.63
C LEU A 173 -9.06 -24.96 -15.37
N GLY A 174 -9.29 -25.77 -16.41
CA GLY A 174 -9.27 -27.24 -16.30
C GLY A 174 -7.89 -27.80 -15.90
N GLU A 175 -6.81 -27.13 -16.29
CA GLU A 175 -5.44 -27.47 -15.89
C GLU A 175 -5.01 -26.84 -14.55
N GLY A 176 -5.91 -26.13 -13.85
CA GLY A 176 -5.64 -25.52 -12.55
C GLY A 176 -4.60 -24.39 -12.56
N ARG A 177 -4.31 -23.79 -13.72
CA ARG A 177 -3.27 -22.74 -13.86
C ARG A 177 -3.59 -21.47 -13.10
N TYR A 178 -4.88 -21.19 -12.88
CA TYR A 178 -5.32 -20.04 -12.09
C TYR A 178 -5.04 -20.24 -10.59
N TRP A 179 -5.33 -21.43 -10.06
CA TRP A 179 -4.96 -21.81 -8.70
C TRP A 179 -3.45 -21.79 -8.53
N TRP A 180 -2.70 -22.37 -9.50
CA TRP A 180 -1.25 -22.43 -9.40
C TRP A 180 -0.59 -21.06 -9.19
N ARG A 181 -0.98 -20.02 -9.95
CA ARG A 181 -0.39 -18.68 -9.78
C ARG A 181 -0.64 -18.12 -8.39
N HIS A 182 -1.87 -18.26 -7.90
CA HIS A 182 -2.27 -17.82 -6.58
C HIS A 182 -1.49 -18.58 -5.50
N ASP A 183 -1.48 -19.92 -5.57
CA ASP A 183 -0.80 -20.80 -4.62
C ASP A 183 0.71 -20.56 -4.59
N GLN A 184 1.35 -20.26 -5.73
CA GLN A 184 2.78 -19.91 -5.76
C GLN A 184 3.07 -18.61 -5.01
N VAL A 185 2.21 -17.60 -5.15
CA VAL A 185 2.36 -16.35 -4.40
C VAL A 185 2.12 -16.59 -2.91
N LEU A 186 1.06 -17.34 -2.57
CA LEU A 186 0.77 -17.73 -1.20
C LEU A 186 1.93 -18.48 -0.53
N LYS A 187 2.53 -19.46 -1.23
CA LYS A 187 3.71 -20.20 -0.75
C LYS A 187 4.87 -19.27 -0.42
N SER A 188 5.19 -18.34 -1.32
CA SER A 188 6.28 -17.38 -1.12
C SER A 188 6.05 -16.50 0.11
N ILE A 189 4.81 -16.03 0.32
CA ILE A 189 4.43 -15.23 1.50
C ILE A 189 4.51 -16.10 2.77
N ALA A 190 3.96 -17.31 2.73
CA ALA A 190 3.96 -18.25 3.84
C ALA A 190 5.37 -18.64 4.28
N GLU A 191 6.29 -18.87 3.35
CA GLU A 191 7.69 -19.15 3.63
C GLU A 191 8.38 -17.96 4.32
N ALA A 192 8.13 -16.74 3.83
CA ALA A 192 8.67 -15.53 4.43
C ALA A 192 8.15 -15.31 5.86
N ILE A 193 6.86 -15.53 6.10
CA ILE A 193 6.25 -15.43 7.44
C ILE A 193 6.80 -16.53 8.35
N SER A 194 6.88 -17.77 7.89
CA SER A 194 7.44 -18.90 8.64
C SER A 194 8.87 -18.63 9.08
N LYS A 195 9.69 -18.08 8.19
CA LYS A 195 11.04 -17.64 8.52
C LYS A 195 11.03 -16.54 9.57
N GLY A 196 10.13 -15.56 9.44
CA GLY A 196 9.94 -14.49 10.43
C GLY A 196 9.56 -14.99 11.81
N ILE A 197 8.68 -16.01 11.92
CA ILE A 197 8.27 -16.63 13.18
C ILE A 197 9.46 -17.38 13.82
N LYS A 198 10.26 -18.10 13.02
CA LYS A 198 11.47 -18.78 13.52
C LYS A 198 12.50 -17.77 14.03
N ASP A 199 12.73 -16.70 13.27
CA ASP A 199 13.68 -15.65 13.63
C ASP A 199 13.24 -14.87 14.87
N SER A 200 11.93 -14.66 15.09
CA SER A 200 11.41 -13.94 16.25
C SER A 200 11.58 -14.71 17.56
N ARG A 201 11.64 -16.05 17.52
CA ARG A 201 11.95 -16.87 18.71
C ARG A 201 13.38 -16.67 19.21
N TYR A 202 14.31 -16.33 18.31
CA TYR A 202 15.72 -16.09 18.64
C TYR A 202 16.04 -14.62 18.93
N ARG A 203 15.26 -13.67 18.39
CA ARG A 203 15.45 -12.24 18.65
C ARG A 203 14.74 -11.84 19.93
N GLN A 204 15.51 -11.67 21.01
CA GLN A 204 15.01 -10.98 22.20
C GLN A 204 14.75 -9.52 21.87
N ALA A 205 13.53 -9.04 22.17
CA ALA A 205 13.34 -7.61 22.36
C ALA A 205 14.17 -7.22 23.59
N THR A 206 15.32 -6.58 23.39
CA THR A 206 16.02 -5.93 24.49
C THR A 206 15.07 -4.87 25.04
N ALA A 207 14.69 -5.00 26.30
CA ALA A 207 13.96 -3.95 26.99
C ALA A 207 14.73 -2.64 26.79
N LYS A 208 14.02 -1.56 26.41
CA LYS A 208 14.66 -0.25 26.26
C LYS A 208 15.13 0.21 27.64
N ALA A 209 16.36 -0.13 28.00
CA ALA A 209 17.01 0.39 29.19
C ALA A 209 17.32 1.86 28.94
N ILE A 210 16.81 2.73 29.81
CA ILE A 210 17.13 4.16 29.77
C ILE A 210 18.56 4.29 30.29
N HIS A 211 19.50 4.65 29.42
CA HIS A 211 20.87 4.98 29.82
C HIS A 211 20.95 6.47 30.18
N PHE A 212 21.17 6.76 31.46
CA PHE A 212 21.45 8.12 31.91
C PHE A 212 22.87 8.52 31.50
N VAL A 213 23.00 9.65 30.81
CA VAL A 213 24.29 10.22 30.40
C VAL A 213 24.63 11.36 31.36
N LYS A 214 25.85 11.37 31.89
CA LYS A 214 26.33 12.44 32.78
C LYS A 214 26.47 13.76 32.01
N GLU A 215 26.27 14.87 32.70
CA GLU A 215 26.46 16.22 32.16
C GLU A 215 27.87 16.35 31.54
N GLY A 216 27.93 16.84 30.30
CA GLY A 216 29.17 17.01 29.54
C GLY A 216 29.62 15.79 28.70
N GLN A 217 29.03 14.60 28.87
CA GLN A 217 29.31 13.44 28.02
C GLN A 217 28.40 13.37 26.79
N ARG A 218 28.96 12.96 25.65
CA ARG A 218 28.18 12.66 24.43
C ARG A 218 27.65 11.23 24.51
N PRO A 219 26.38 10.99 24.14
CA PRO A 219 25.86 9.62 24.09
C PRO A 219 26.66 8.78 23.10
N GLU A 220 27.05 7.56 23.52
CA GLU A 220 27.60 6.58 22.59
C GLU A 220 26.56 6.27 21.50
N LYS A 221 27.03 6.03 20.27
CA LYS A 221 26.17 5.68 19.14
C LYS A 221 25.49 4.34 19.42
N THR A 222 24.30 4.36 20.01
CA THR A 222 23.48 3.16 20.15
C THR A 222 23.22 2.59 18.76
N SER A 223 23.55 1.31 18.56
CA SER A 223 23.10 0.57 17.37
C SER A 223 21.58 0.70 17.26
N LYS A 224 21.05 0.83 16.03
CA LYS A 224 19.61 1.01 15.81
C LYS A 224 18.85 -0.09 16.54
N SER A 225 18.15 0.28 17.61
CA SER A 225 17.23 -0.61 18.32
C SER A 225 16.22 -1.12 17.29
N CYS A 226 16.29 -2.43 17.00
CA CYS A 226 15.26 -3.09 16.23
C CYS A 226 13.99 -3.06 17.08
N SER A 227 13.08 -2.14 16.76
CA SER A 227 11.70 -2.20 17.20
C SER A 227 11.15 -3.60 16.97
N ALA A 228 10.62 -4.22 18.01
CA ALA A 228 10.13 -5.58 17.99
C ALA A 228 8.95 -5.71 16.99
N GLY A 229 9.02 -6.69 16.09
CA GLY A 229 8.04 -6.94 15.02
C GLY A 229 6.66 -7.40 15.51
N LEU A 230 5.61 -7.46 14.67
CA LEU A 230 4.31 -8.11 15.05
C LEU A 230 4.54 -9.54 15.53
N LEU A 231 5.39 -10.28 14.82
CA LEU A 231 5.72 -11.66 15.15
C LEU A 231 6.50 -11.81 16.46
N SER A 232 6.88 -10.70 17.11
CA SER A 232 7.51 -10.70 18.43
C SER A 232 6.51 -10.47 19.58
N THR A 233 5.24 -10.12 19.28
CA THR A 233 4.21 -9.91 20.31
C THR A 233 3.74 -11.22 20.93
N ALA A 234 3.95 -12.35 20.25
CA ALA A 234 3.65 -13.68 20.76
C ALA A 234 4.71 -14.70 20.32
N ARG A 235 4.81 -15.83 21.04
CA ARG A 235 5.79 -16.90 20.79
C ARG A 235 5.17 -18.16 20.20
N ASP A 236 3.87 -18.30 20.38
CA ASP A 236 3.02 -19.43 20.03
C ASP A 236 2.25 -19.20 18.72
N TRP A 237 2.79 -18.35 17.82
CA TRP A 237 2.17 -18.16 16.51
C TRP A 237 2.02 -19.47 15.75
N VAL A 238 0.77 -19.83 15.45
CA VAL A 238 0.39 -20.92 14.56
C VAL A 238 -0.10 -20.31 13.26
N MET A 239 0.56 -20.66 12.15
CA MET A 239 0.19 -20.21 10.81
C MET A 239 -0.59 -21.29 10.07
N SER A 240 -1.70 -20.91 9.45
CA SER A 240 -2.47 -21.73 8.51
C SER A 240 -2.54 -20.99 7.17
N VAL A 241 -2.40 -21.71 6.05
CA VAL A 241 -2.37 -21.15 4.69
C VAL A 241 -3.34 -21.93 3.81
N ASP A 242 -4.13 -21.23 2.99
CA ASP A 242 -5.16 -21.84 2.16
C ASP A 242 -4.62 -22.31 0.79
N LEU A 243 -3.70 -23.28 0.77
CA LEU A 243 -3.13 -23.82 -0.48
C LEU A 243 -4.03 -24.83 -1.20
N GLU A 244 -5.07 -25.34 -0.54
CA GLU A 244 -5.97 -26.36 -1.10
C GLU A 244 -7.45 -26.04 -0.87
N ARG A 245 -7.78 -24.80 -0.49
CA ARG A 245 -9.16 -24.37 -0.18
C ARG A 245 -9.79 -25.08 1.02
N GLN A 246 -8.96 -25.67 1.88
CA GLN A 246 -9.39 -26.42 3.07
C GLN A 246 -9.22 -25.61 4.35
N LEU A 247 -8.64 -24.42 4.28
CA LEU A 247 -8.44 -23.60 5.46
C LEU A 247 -9.81 -23.15 5.99
N LYS A 248 -10.04 -23.45 7.27
CA LYS A 248 -11.21 -23.00 8.02
C LYS A 248 -10.71 -22.28 9.25
N ILE A 249 -11.32 -21.14 9.57
CA ILE A 249 -11.08 -20.47 10.85
C ILE A 249 -11.46 -21.46 11.96
N PRO A 250 -10.60 -21.69 12.97
CA PRO A 250 -10.93 -22.56 14.08
C PRO A 250 -12.26 -22.13 14.72
N GLN A 251 -13.20 -23.08 14.87
CA GLN A 251 -14.58 -22.78 15.30
C GLN A 251 -14.67 -22.10 16.66
N HIS A 252 -13.68 -22.31 17.53
CA HIS A 252 -13.59 -21.67 18.84
C HIS A 252 -13.21 -20.18 18.78
N ILE A 253 -12.73 -19.68 17.63
CA ILE A 253 -12.41 -18.27 17.40
C ILE A 253 -13.61 -17.55 16.76
N ILE A 254 -14.11 -18.08 15.64
CA ILE A 254 -15.24 -17.51 14.92
C ILE A 254 -15.98 -18.63 14.16
N GLN A 255 -17.31 -18.59 14.18
CA GLN A 255 -18.14 -19.41 13.31
C GLN A 255 -18.35 -18.67 11.98
N SER A 256 -17.47 -18.89 11.02
CA SER A 256 -17.56 -18.29 9.69
C SER A 256 -17.26 -19.30 8.60
N THR A 257 -17.93 -19.13 7.46
CA THR A 257 -17.68 -19.87 6.21
C THR A 257 -16.64 -19.17 5.33
N LEU A 258 -16.16 -17.99 5.73
CA LEU A 258 -15.14 -17.24 5.01
C LEU A 258 -13.78 -17.93 5.14
N ARG A 259 -13.02 -17.89 4.04
CA ARG A 259 -11.73 -18.56 3.90
C ARG A 259 -10.68 -17.51 3.53
N PRO A 260 -10.06 -16.87 4.53
CA PRO A 260 -8.96 -15.96 4.27
C PRO A 260 -7.73 -16.75 3.79
N ASP A 261 -6.90 -16.13 2.97
CA ASP A 261 -5.77 -16.84 2.35
C ASP A 261 -4.69 -17.28 3.36
N ILE A 262 -4.41 -16.49 4.40
CA ILE A 262 -3.51 -16.84 5.49
C ILE A 262 -4.08 -16.41 6.84
N ILE A 263 -3.95 -17.28 7.83
CA ILE A 263 -4.29 -17.02 9.22
C ILE A 263 -3.04 -17.19 10.10
N LEU A 264 -2.83 -16.25 11.03
CA LEU A 264 -1.94 -16.43 12.17
C LEU A 264 -2.74 -16.32 13.47
N VAL A 265 -2.62 -17.31 14.34
CA VAL A 265 -3.25 -17.34 15.67
C VAL A 265 -2.18 -17.41 16.74
N SER A 266 -2.34 -16.62 17.80
CA SER A 266 -1.72 -16.85 19.10
C SER A 266 -2.82 -16.96 20.14
N GLU A 267 -2.94 -18.14 20.76
CA GLU A 267 -3.94 -18.38 21.81
C GLU A 267 -3.50 -17.73 23.13
N ALA A 268 -2.20 -17.77 23.45
CA ALA A 268 -1.67 -17.23 24.69
C ALA A 268 -1.89 -15.71 24.82
N THR A 269 -1.82 -14.99 23.69
CA THR A 269 -2.02 -13.54 23.66
C THR A 269 -3.36 -13.11 23.07
N ARG A 270 -4.20 -14.09 22.66
CA ARG A 270 -5.51 -13.88 22.01
C ARG A 270 -5.43 -12.94 20.79
N GLN A 271 -4.43 -13.14 19.95
CA GLN A 271 -4.22 -12.36 18.73
C GLN A 271 -4.56 -13.19 17.49
N LEU A 272 -5.25 -12.57 16.53
CA LEU A 272 -5.60 -13.13 15.22
C LEU A 272 -5.14 -12.16 14.13
N ILE A 273 -4.40 -12.66 13.14
CA ILE A 273 -4.04 -11.91 11.95
C ILE A 273 -4.60 -12.64 10.74
N LEU A 274 -5.39 -11.93 9.96
CA LEU A 274 -5.95 -12.41 8.70
C LEU A 274 -5.24 -11.69 7.56
N LEU A 275 -4.80 -12.43 6.55
CA LEU A 275 -4.22 -11.87 5.34
C LEU A 275 -5.02 -12.37 4.14
N GLU A 276 -5.40 -11.43 3.29
CA GLU A 276 -6.07 -11.68 2.02
C GLU A 276 -5.18 -11.19 0.88
N LEU A 277 -5.03 -12.01 -0.15
CA LEU A 277 -4.22 -11.76 -1.32
C LEU A 277 -5.09 -11.27 -2.46
N THR A 278 -5.07 -9.96 -2.71
CA THR A 278 -5.70 -9.42 -3.92
C THR A 278 -4.74 -9.51 -5.10
N VAL A 279 -4.87 -10.56 -5.92
CA VAL A 279 -4.15 -10.63 -7.21
C VAL A 279 -4.96 -9.85 -8.26
N PRO A 280 -4.34 -8.89 -8.99
CA PRO A 280 -5.09 -8.11 -9.97
C PRO A 280 -5.70 -9.03 -11.03
N TRP A 281 -7.00 -8.81 -11.30
CA TRP A 281 -7.84 -9.44 -12.31
C TRP A 281 -8.53 -10.78 -11.98
N GLU A 282 -8.76 -11.05 -10.71
CA GLU A 282 -9.62 -12.14 -10.22
C GLU A 282 -11.07 -11.69 -9.95
N GLU A 283 -11.64 -10.77 -10.75
CA GLU A 283 -13.03 -10.30 -10.57
C GLU A 283 -14.11 -11.36 -10.90
N ARG A 284 -13.70 -12.56 -11.37
CA ARG A 284 -14.59 -13.67 -11.76
C ARG A 284 -14.15 -15.05 -11.24
N ILE A 285 -13.26 -15.10 -10.25
CA ILE A 285 -12.92 -16.34 -9.51
C ILE A 285 -13.68 -16.34 -8.19
#